data_AF-A0AAD8C6R0-F1
#
_entry.id   AF-A0AAD8C6R0-F1
#
_cell.length_a   1.000
_cell.length_b   1.000
_cell.length_c   1.000
_cell.angle_alpha   90.00
_cell.angle_beta   90.00
_cell.angle_gamma   90.00
#
_symmetry.space_group_name_H-M   'P 1'
#
loop_
_entity.id
_entity.type
_entity.pdbx_description
1 polymer ?
#
loop_
_entity_poly.entity_id
_entity_poly.type
_entity_poly.pdbx_seq_one_letter_code
_entity_poly.pdbx_strand_id
1 'polypeptide(L)'
;NHGPASWASLSYSRDVSVTLMYGLWKVCAGPDCKDLSDYSIYITDAWKAASAFSILGMVAGIAALGLACYHFIMRVLAKPETQTLKFIIMVAGILALLCVIISTSCFGGGVYQKYLMDKAGFDIGYSLILSAVGGIVICIGGVVFFVAS
;
A
#
# COMPACT_ATOMS: atom_id res chain seq x y z
N ASN A 1 7.27 19.93 -9.34
CA ASN A 1 7.95 18.66 -9.66
C ASN A 1 7.58 17.56 -8.67
N HIS A 2 6.30 17.20 -8.56
CA HIS A 2 5.91 15.97 -7.88
C HIS A 2 5.82 14.88 -8.93
N GLY A 3 6.85 14.03 -9.01
CA GLY A 3 6.74 12.81 -9.80
C GLY A 3 5.60 11.94 -9.26
N PRO A 4 4.98 11.10 -10.11
CA PRO A 4 3.90 10.22 -9.69
C PRO A 4 4.30 9.33 -8.50
N ALA A 5 3.30 8.98 -7.69
CA ALA A 5 3.44 8.09 -6.55
C ALA A 5 4.16 6.79 -6.96
N SER A 6 5.42 6.65 -6.57
CA SER A 6 6.29 5.53 -6.95
C SER A 6 6.74 4.74 -5.73
N TRP A 7 6.88 3.43 -5.94
CA TRP A 7 7.39 2.47 -4.95
C TRP A 7 8.89 2.28 -5.10
N ALA A 8 9.43 2.52 -6.29
CA ALA A 8 10.86 2.64 -6.55
C ALA A 8 11.11 3.62 -7.70
N SER A 9 12.29 4.21 -7.75
CA SER A 9 12.74 5.04 -8.87
C SER A 9 14.15 4.69 -9.29
N LEU A 10 14.41 4.82 -10.59
CA LEU A 10 15.72 4.64 -11.20
C LEU A 10 16.04 5.89 -12.02
N SER A 11 17.15 6.55 -11.70
CA SER A 11 17.66 7.67 -12.50
C SER A 11 18.90 7.21 -13.26
N TYR A 12 18.88 7.34 -14.59
CA TYR A 12 20.06 7.09 -15.42
C TYR A 12 20.29 8.25 -16.39
N SER A 13 21.56 8.56 -16.62
CA SER A 13 21.98 9.67 -17.49
C SER A 13 22.61 9.12 -18.76
N ARG A 14 21.93 9.29 -19.89
CA ARG A 14 22.47 9.12 -21.23
C ARG A 14 22.14 10.40 -22.00
N ASP A 15 23.01 11.40 -21.87
CA ASP A 15 22.89 12.78 -22.40
C ASP A 15 21.68 13.61 -21.93
N VAL A 16 20.58 12.98 -21.51
CA VAL A 16 19.42 13.56 -20.83
C VAL A 16 19.15 12.74 -19.57
N SER A 17 18.88 13.39 -18.44
CA SER A 17 18.51 12.72 -17.19
C SER A 17 17.09 12.17 -17.30
N VAL A 18 16.95 10.85 -17.49
CA VAL A 18 15.64 10.19 -17.49
C VAL A 18 15.44 9.50 -16.14
N THR A 19 14.34 9.83 -15.47
CA THR A 19 13.92 9.15 -14.24
C THR A 19 12.77 8.21 -14.56
N LEU A 20 13.02 6.92 -14.36
CA LEU A 20 12.04 5.86 -14.41
C LEU A 20 11.42 5.70 -13.02
N MET A 21 10.11 5.81 -12.95
CA MET A 21 9.33 5.66 -11.73
C MET A 21 8.48 4.41 -11.83
N TYR A 22 8.66 3.49 -10.89
CA TYR A 22 7.96 2.23 -10.82
C TYR A 22 6.90 2.29 -9.72
N GLY A 23 5.64 2.24 -10.12
CA GLY A 23 4.50 2.00 -9.24
C GLY A 23 4.06 0.54 -9.28
N LEU A 24 3.07 0.18 -8.46
CA LEU A 24 2.58 -1.20 -8.39
C LEU A 24 1.92 -1.68 -9.70
N TRP A 25 1.29 -0.76 -10.44
CA TRP A 25 0.54 -1.05 -11.67
C TRP A 25 1.04 -0.30 -12.90
N LYS A 26 1.83 0.76 -12.74
CA LYS A 26 2.28 1.64 -13.82
C LYS A 26 3.77 1.91 -13.71
N VAL A 27 4.43 2.09 -14.85
CA VAL A 27 5.78 2.62 -14.95
C VAL A 27 5.73 3.93 -15.71
N CYS A 28 6.47 4.93 -15.24
CA CYS A 28 6.55 6.23 -15.89
C CYS A 28 8.00 6.58 -16.22
N ALA A 29 8.24 7.13 -17.39
CA ALA A 29 9.51 7.70 -17.81
C ALA A 29 9.28 9.18 -18.16
N GLY A 30 9.55 10.08 -17.22
CA GLY A 30 9.15 11.49 -17.37
C GLY A 30 7.62 11.65 -17.46
N PRO A 31 7.06 12.30 -18.51
CA PRO A 31 5.62 12.48 -18.66
C PRO A 31 4.89 11.23 -19.18
N ASP A 32 5.61 10.27 -19.77
CA ASP A 32 5.02 9.09 -20.37
C ASP A 32 4.83 7.99 -19.33
N CYS A 33 3.57 7.63 -19.06
CA CYS A 33 3.22 6.52 -18.18
C CYS A 33 2.56 5.40 -18.98
N LYS A 34 2.98 4.17 -18.71
CA LYS A 34 2.41 2.95 -19.30
C LYS A 34 2.02 1.96 -18.22
N ASP A 35 1.00 1.17 -18.50
CA ASP A 35 0.59 0.10 -17.60
C ASP A 35 1.63 -1.02 -17.61
N LEU A 36 1.93 -1.54 -16.43
CA LEU A 36 2.90 -2.62 -16.27
C LEU A 36 2.42 -3.90 -16.94
N SER A 37 1.10 -4.09 -17.06
CA SER A 37 0.47 -5.24 -17.72
C SER A 37 0.93 -5.43 -19.16
N ASP A 38 1.26 -4.34 -19.84
CA ASP A 38 1.74 -4.37 -21.23
C ASP A 38 3.18 -4.92 -21.31
N TYR A 39 3.89 -4.92 -20.19
CA TYR A 39 5.29 -5.34 -20.04
C TYR A 39 5.40 -6.66 -19.25
N SER A 40 4.59 -7.66 -19.62
CA SER A 40 4.44 -8.95 -18.93
C SER A 40 5.75 -9.70 -18.63
N ILE A 41 6.80 -9.47 -19.41
CA ILE A 41 8.12 -10.10 -19.29
C ILE A 41 8.88 -9.64 -18.03
N TYR A 42 8.58 -8.44 -17.51
CA TYR A 42 9.31 -7.85 -16.36
C TYR A 42 8.55 -7.99 -15.03
N ILE A 43 7.29 -8.45 -15.04
CA ILE A 43 6.51 -8.61 -13.82
C ILE A 43 6.88 -9.94 -13.14
N THR A 44 7.65 -9.86 -12.07
CA THR A 44 7.92 -11.00 -11.20
C THR A 44 6.67 -11.43 -10.42
N ASP A 45 6.59 -12.71 -10.03
CA ASP A 45 5.48 -13.20 -9.20
C ASP A 45 5.36 -12.46 -7.86
N ALA A 46 6.50 -12.01 -7.31
CA ALA A 46 6.53 -11.17 -6.12
C ALA A 46 5.82 -9.82 -6.32
N TRP A 47 5.95 -9.22 -7.51
CA TRP A 47 5.26 -7.98 -7.86
C TRP A 47 3.75 -8.20 -7.97
N LYS A 48 3.32 -9.31 -8.59
CA LYS A 48 1.89 -9.69 -8.67
C LYS A 48 1.30 -9.96 -7.29
N ALA A 49 2.05 -10.63 -6.41
CA ALA A 49 1.63 -10.83 -5.03
C ALA A 49 1.50 -9.48 -4.31
N ALA A 50 2.51 -8.60 -4.42
CA ALA A 50 2.48 -7.28 -3.80
C ALA A 50 1.26 -6.46 -4.25
N SER A 51 0.91 -6.49 -5.54
CA SER A 51 -0.26 -5.78 -6.06
C SER A 51 -1.58 -6.37 -5.56
N ALA A 52 -1.73 -7.69 -5.55
CA ALA A 52 -2.92 -8.35 -5.03
C ALA A 52 -3.15 -8.04 -3.53
N PHE A 53 -2.10 -8.16 -2.70
CA PHE A 53 -2.19 -7.87 -1.27
C PHE A 53 -2.43 -6.37 -1.00
N SER A 54 -1.91 -5.48 -1.83
CA SER A 54 -2.21 -4.05 -1.70
C SER A 54 -3.70 -3.75 -1.96
N ILE A 55 -4.33 -4.43 -2.93
CA ILE A 55 -5.77 -4.28 -3.20
C ILE A 55 -6.58 -4.83 -2.02
N LEU A 56 -6.23 -6.02 -1.52
CA LEU A 56 -6.89 -6.62 -0.36
C LEU A 56 -6.78 -5.71 0.89
N GLY A 57 -5.60 -5.16 1.14
CA GLY A 57 -5.38 -4.20 2.23
C GLY A 57 -6.23 -2.94 2.07
N MET A 58 -6.35 -2.41 0.85
CA MET A 58 -7.20 -1.25 0.56
C MET A 58 -8.69 -1.55 0.82
N VAL A 59 -9.19 -2.70 0.32
CA VAL A 59 -10.59 -3.10 0.52
C VAL A 59 -10.88 -3.32 2.01
N ALA A 60 -9.98 -3.98 2.74
CA ALA A 60 -10.10 -4.17 4.18
C ALA A 60 -10.09 -2.84 4.94
N GLY A 61 -9.22 -1.89 4.55
CA GLY A 61 -9.15 -0.56 5.13
C GLY A 61 -10.43 0.26 4.91
N ILE A 62 -10.98 0.24 3.68
CA ILE A 62 -12.25 0.91 3.37
C ILE A 62 -13.41 0.29 4.15
N ALA A 63 -13.45 -1.04 4.25
CA ALA A 63 -14.46 -1.73 5.04
C ALA A 63 -14.39 -1.34 6.52
N ALA A 64 -13.18 -1.32 7.10
CA ALA A 64 -12.96 -0.89 8.48
C ALA A 64 -13.39 0.57 8.71
N LEU A 65 -13.05 1.48 7.79
CA LEU A 65 -13.47 2.87 7.85
C LEU A 65 -15.00 3.01 7.76
N GLY A 66 -15.63 2.27 6.85
CA GLY A 66 -17.09 2.25 6.71
C GLY A 66 -17.79 1.77 7.98
N LEU A 67 -17.29 0.70 8.59
CA LEU A 67 -17.78 0.18 9.87
C LEU A 67 -17.58 1.18 11.01
N ALA A 68 -16.43 1.86 11.08
CA ALA A 68 -16.16 2.88 12.09
C ALA A 68 -17.08 4.11 11.93
N CYS A 69 -17.32 4.56 10.70
CA CYS A 69 -18.27 5.63 10.41
C CYS A 69 -19.70 5.23 10.78
N TYR A 70 -20.11 4.01 10.45
CA TYR A 70 -21.43 3.48 10.81
C TYR A 70 -21.62 3.44 12.33
N HIS A 71 -20.59 2.99 13.06
CA HIS A 71 -20.59 2.99 14.52
C HIS A 71 -20.73 4.40 15.09
N PHE A 72 -19.98 5.36 14.55
CA PHE A 72 -20.07 6.76 14.96
C PHE A 72 -21.49 7.31 14.81
N ILE A 73 -22.16 7.01 13.68
CA ILE A 73 -23.55 7.42 13.44
C ILE A 73 -24.50 6.77 14.45
N MET A 74 -24.33 5.47 14.72
CA MET A 74 -25.16 4.75 15.71
C MET A 74 -25.02 5.32 17.12
N ARG A 75 -23.81 5.71 17.50
CA ARG A 75 -23.52 6.38 18.78
C ARG A 75 -24.22 7.73 18.88
N VAL A 76 -24.21 8.52 17.82
CA VAL A 76 -24.95 9.81 17.76
C VAL A 76 -26.46 9.60 17.86
N LEU A 77 -26.98 8.50 17.30
CA LEU A 77 -28.41 8.14 17.37
C LEU A 77 -28.81 7.44 18.68
N ALA A 78 -27.91 7.32 19.66
CA ALA A 78 -28.12 6.66 20.96
C ALA A 78 -28.71 5.24 20.87
N LYS A 79 -28.43 4.52 19.78
CA LYS A 79 -28.87 3.12 19.62
C LYS A 79 -27.93 2.19 20.40
N PRO A 80 -28.46 1.09 20.99
CA PRO A 80 -27.65 0.16 21.77
C PRO A 80 -26.55 -0.43 20.89
N GLU A 81 -25.34 -0.31 21.41
CA GLU A 81 -24.12 -0.66 20.72
C GLU A 81 -23.86 -2.17 20.79
N THR A 82 -23.57 -2.79 19.66
CA THR A 82 -23.26 -4.22 19.61
C THR A 82 -21.77 -4.43 19.81
N GLN A 83 -21.41 -5.12 20.88
CA GLN A 83 -20.02 -5.48 21.21
C GLN A 83 -19.31 -6.27 20.10
N THR A 84 -20.07 -6.96 19.25
CA THR A 84 -19.58 -7.68 18.06
C THR A 84 -18.99 -6.76 16.99
N LEU A 85 -19.52 -5.54 16.80
CA LEU A 85 -19.02 -4.61 15.78
C LEU A 85 -17.58 -4.16 16.09
N LYS A 86 -17.29 -3.90 17.37
CA LYS A 86 -15.96 -3.50 17.87
C LYS A 86 -14.90 -4.55 17.50
N PHE A 87 -15.23 -5.82 17.75
CA PHE A 87 -14.33 -6.93 17.46
C PHE A 87 -14.05 -7.07 15.97
N ILE A 88 -15.08 -6.91 15.12
CA ILE A 88 -14.93 -6.97 13.66
C ILE A 88 -14.01 -5.85 13.16
N ILE A 89 -14.16 -4.62 13.67
CA ILE A 89 -13.30 -3.49 13.28
C ILE A 89 -11.84 -3.75 13.66
N MET A 90 -11.59 -4.27 14.85
CA MET A 90 -10.24 -4.63 15.31
C MET A 90 -9.61 -5.70 14.41
N VAL A 91 -10.35 -6.78 14.11
CA VAL A 91 -9.87 -7.86 13.23
C VAL A 91 -9.60 -7.35 11.82
N ALA A 92 -10.49 -6.50 11.27
CA ALA A 92 -10.29 -5.90 9.95
C ALA A 92 -9.04 -5.01 9.89
N GLY A 93 -8.76 -4.24 10.96
CA GLY A 93 -7.55 -3.43 11.07
C GLY A 93 -6.27 -4.27 11.09
N ILE A 94 -6.26 -5.38 11.83
CA ILE A 94 -5.11 -6.32 11.88
C ILE A 94 -4.90 -6.98 10.51
N LEU A 95 -5.98 -7.43 9.85
CA LEU A 95 -5.90 -8.01 8.51
C LEU A 95 -5.36 -7.02 7.49
N ALA A 96 -5.82 -5.76 7.53
CA ALA A 96 -5.31 -4.71 6.65
C ALA A 96 -3.80 -4.48 6.85
N LEU A 97 -3.33 -4.44 8.11
CA LEU A 97 -1.91 -4.32 8.43
C LEU A 97 -1.10 -5.50 7.88
N LEU A 98 -1.58 -6.74 8.08
CA LEU A 98 -0.91 -7.93 7.56
C LEU A 98 -0.78 -7.88 6.04
N CYS A 99 -1.84 -7.49 5.32
CA CYS A 99 -1.80 -7.33 3.87
C CYS A 99 -0.78 -6.27 3.42
N VAL A 100 -0.68 -5.14 4.13
CA VAL A 100 0.31 -4.09 3.84
C VAL A 100 1.74 -4.59 4.09
N ILE A 101 1.98 -5.30 5.21
CA ILE A 101 3.30 -5.86 5.53
C ILE A 101 3.71 -6.90 4.48
N ILE A 102 2.81 -7.80 4.10
CA ILE A 102 3.09 -8.80 3.06
C ILE A 102 3.38 -8.11 1.73
N SER A 103 2.57 -7.12 1.34
CA SER A 103 2.76 -6.38 0.08
C SER A 103 4.13 -5.67 0.03
N THR A 104 4.47 -4.92 1.08
CA THR A 104 5.75 -4.20 1.20
C THR A 104 6.94 -5.16 1.29
N SER A 105 6.80 -6.30 1.98
CA SER A 105 7.84 -7.33 2.08
C SER A 105 8.04 -8.07 0.77
N CYS A 106 6.99 -8.41 0.03
CA CYS A 106 7.09 -9.01 -1.31
C CYS A 106 7.77 -8.06 -2.30
N PHE A 107 7.50 -6.75 -2.20
CA PHE A 107 8.17 -5.77 -3.03
C PHE A 107 9.64 -5.58 -2.61
N GLY A 108 9.92 -5.33 -1.33
CA GLY A 108 11.28 -5.15 -0.82
C GLY A 108 12.14 -6.41 -0.96
N GLY A 109 11.68 -7.56 -0.51
CA GLY A 109 12.43 -8.82 -0.58
C GLY A 109 12.42 -9.47 -1.97
N GLY A 110 11.32 -9.36 -2.72
CA GLY A 110 11.18 -10.06 -4.00
C GLY A 110 11.61 -9.26 -5.23
N VAL A 111 11.38 -7.95 -5.22
CA VAL A 111 11.68 -7.07 -6.36
C VAL A 111 13.01 -6.35 -6.16
N TYR A 112 13.26 -5.80 -4.96
CA TYR A 112 14.48 -5.02 -4.68
C TYR A 112 15.72 -5.91 -4.50
N GLN A 113 15.57 -7.11 -3.93
CA GLN A 113 16.68 -8.01 -3.59
C GLN A 113 17.33 -8.73 -4.79
N LYS A 114 16.74 -8.65 -5.99
CA LYS A 114 17.47 -9.07 -7.19
C LYS A 114 18.63 -8.10 -7.37
N TYR A 115 19.85 -8.60 -7.14
CA TYR A 115 21.21 -8.01 -7.29
C TYR A 115 21.43 -7.05 -8.48
N LEU A 116 20.46 -6.94 -9.39
CA LEU A 116 20.36 -5.99 -10.48
C LEU A 116 19.86 -4.60 -10.03
N MET A 117 18.95 -4.49 -9.06
CA MET A 117 18.35 -3.20 -8.67
C MET A 117 19.30 -2.34 -7.82
N ASP A 118 20.00 -2.96 -6.87
CA ASP A 118 21.01 -2.31 -6.03
C ASP A 118 22.22 -1.85 -6.87
N LYS A 119 22.62 -2.67 -7.86
CA LYS A 119 23.66 -2.28 -8.83
C LYS A 119 23.20 -1.24 -9.86
N ALA A 120 21.90 -1.15 -10.14
CA ALA A 120 21.35 -0.18 -11.07
C ALA A 120 21.11 1.20 -10.42
N GLY A 121 21.22 1.33 -9.10
CA GLY A 121 20.97 2.60 -8.39
C GLY A 121 19.48 2.89 -8.22
N PHE A 122 18.69 1.87 -7.87
CA PHE A 122 17.28 2.06 -7.55
C PHE A 122 17.09 2.66 -6.16
N ASP A 123 16.40 3.79 -6.09
CA ASP A 123 15.97 4.43 -4.85
C ASP A 123 14.59 3.91 -4.43
N ILE A 124 14.40 3.76 -3.11
CA ILE A 124 13.11 3.41 -2.52
C ILE A 124 12.16 4.60 -2.72
N GLY A 125 11.00 4.33 -3.32
CA GLY A 125 9.99 5.35 -3.59
C GLY A 125 9.18 5.71 -2.34
N TYR A 126 8.80 6.98 -2.24
CA TYR A 126 8.05 7.53 -1.11
C TYR A 126 6.72 6.80 -0.85
N SER A 127 6.05 6.30 -1.89
CA SER A 127 4.75 5.62 -1.75
C SER A 127 4.85 4.29 -1.02
N LEU A 128 6.01 3.60 -1.10
CA LEU A 128 6.24 2.37 -0.34
C LEU A 128 6.26 2.67 1.16
N ILE A 129 6.99 3.71 1.55
CA ILE A 129 7.08 4.18 2.94
C ILE A 129 5.70 4.64 3.42
N LEU A 130 5.00 5.43 2.60
CA LEU A 130 3.67 5.93 2.93
C LEU A 130 2.65 4.80 3.12
N SER A 131 2.74 3.73 2.32
CA SER A 131 1.89 2.54 2.49
C SER A 131 2.17 1.84 3.82
N ALA A 132 3.44 1.62 4.16
CA ALA A 132 3.82 1.01 5.44
C ALA A 132 3.34 1.84 6.65
N VAL A 133 3.57 3.16 6.61
CA VAL A 133 3.10 4.09 7.65
C VAL A 133 1.57 4.09 7.73
N GLY A 134 0.88 4.12 6.59
CA GLY A 134 -0.57 4.06 6.53
C GLY A 134 -1.14 2.78 7.17
N GLY A 135 -0.53 1.62 6.92
CA GLY A 135 -0.90 0.36 7.56
C GLY A 135 -0.78 0.41 9.08
N ILE A 136 0.32 0.97 9.59
CA ILE A 136 0.54 1.13 11.05
C ILE A 136 -0.51 2.06 11.65
N VAL A 137 -0.78 3.19 11.01
CA VAL A 137 -1.79 4.17 11.48
C VAL A 137 -3.18 3.56 11.52
N ILE A 138 -3.58 2.77 10.52
CA ILE A 138 -4.87 2.05 10.52
C ILE A 138 -4.95 1.08 11.69
N CYS A 139 -3.88 0.33 11.96
CA CYS A 139 -3.86 -0.60 13.08
C CYS A 139 -3.97 0.10 14.43
N ILE A 140 -3.20 1.17 14.65
CA ILE A 140 -3.26 1.96 15.88
C ILE A 140 -4.64 2.58 16.05
N GLY A 141 -5.21 3.13 14.96
CA GLY A 141 -6.56 3.68 14.96
C GLY A 141 -7.62 2.65 15.37
N GLY A 142 -7.50 1.42 14.88
CA GLY A 142 -8.37 0.30 15.27
C GLY A 142 -8.27 -0.07 16.76
N VAL A 143 -7.06 -0.10 17.31
CA VAL A 143 -6.83 -0.38 18.74
C VAL A 143 -7.38 0.74 19.62
N VAL A 144 -7.11 1.99 19.28
CA VAL A 144 -7.62 3.15 20.04
C VAL A 144 -9.15 3.17 20.00
N PHE A 145 -9.75 2.87 18.85
CA PHE A 145 -11.20 2.79 18.72
C PHE A 145 -11.81 1.68 19.59
N PHE A 146 -11.15 0.53 19.68
CA PHE A 146 -11.57 -0.58 20.53
C PHE A 146 -11.51 -0.23 22.03
N VAL A 147 -10.48 0.51 22.46
CA VAL A 147 -10.30 0.91 23.88
C VAL A 147 -11.22 2.07 24.27
N ALA A 148 -11.47 3.03 23.37
CA ALA A 148 -12.25 4.24 23.65
C ALA A 148 -13.78 4.04 23.58
N SER A 149 -14.24 2.87 23.12
CA SER A 149 -15.66 2.54 22.95
C SER A 149 -16.11 1.56 24.02
#